data_AF-A0A0M8VR13-F1
#
_entry.id   AF-A0A0M8VR13-F1
#
_cell.length_a   1.000
_cell.length_b   1.000
_cell.length_c   1.000
_cell.angle_alpha   90.00
_cell.angle_beta   90.00
_cell.angle_gamma   90.00
#
_symmetry.space_group_name_H-M   'P 1'
#
loop_
_entity.id
_entity.type
_entity.pdbx_description
1 polymer ?
#
loop_
_entity_poly.entity_id
_entity_poly.type
_entity_poly.pdbx_seq_one_letter_code
_entity_poly.pdbx_strand_id
1 'polypeptide(L)'
;MPTTDLYGQGIPLAALTDGPDIPKAIADLAGGVIPKLALPYASASARGAILVGDRAPRAGMITWLQDVKRLDVYDGSQWVAVSTGASLWTTISLASGFAHNGNNNGTLQYRLLNISGEDSIQFRGAVARASWPTTP
;
A
#
# COMPACT_ATOMS: atom_id res chain seq x y z
N MET A 1 19.59 -23.99 -20.76
CA MET A 1 18.28 -23.31 -20.60
C MET A 1 18.51 -22.12 -19.68
N PRO A 2 17.88 -20.95 -19.91
CA PRO A 2 18.01 -19.81 -19.00
C PRO A 2 17.50 -20.24 -17.63
N THR A 3 18.35 -20.18 -16.61
CA THR A 3 17.93 -20.41 -15.22
C THR A 3 17.25 -19.16 -14.71
N THR A 4 16.14 -19.34 -13.99
CA THR A 4 15.42 -18.23 -13.35
C THR A 4 15.69 -18.23 -11.85
N ASP A 5 15.31 -17.16 -11.16
CA ASP A 5 15.44 -17.06 -9.71
C ASP A 5 14.73 -18.21 -8.97
N LEU A 6 15.26 -18.57 -7.80
CA LEU A 6 14.72 -19.65 -6.97
C LEU A 6 13.33 -19.36 -6.40
N TYR A 7 12.88 -18.11 -6.43
CA TYR A 7 11.58 -17.68 -5.93
C TYR A 7 10.49 -17.73 -7.01
N GLY A 8 10.81 -18.24 -8.21
CA GLY A 8 9.84 -18.42 -9.30
C GLY A 8 9.30 -17.12 -9.87
N GLN A 9 10.02 -16.00 -9.67
CA GLN A 9 9.58 -14.70 -10.17
C GLN A 9 9.85 -14.55 -11.67
N GLY A 10 10.68 -15.40 -12.27
CA GLY A 10 11.06 -15.34 -13.68
C GLY A 10 12.12 -14.26 -13.98
N ILE A 11 12.97 -13.92 -13.00
CA ILE A 11 14.15 -13.08 -13.21
C ILE A 11 15.19 -13.94 -13.94
N PRO A 12 15.63 -13.57 -15.15
CA PRO A 12 16.67 -14.31 -15.85
C PRO A 12 18.00 -14.17 -15.12
N LEU A 13 18.68 -15.29 -14.88
CA LEU A 13 20.05 -15.31 -14.37
C LEU A 13 21.02 -15.47 -15.53
N ALA A 14 22.14 -14.75 -15.47
CA ALA A 14 23.20 -14.88 -16.49
C ALA A 14 23.70 -16.33 -16.53
N ALA A 15 23.67 -16.93 -17.72
CA ALA A 15 24.25 -18.25 -17.94
C ALA A 15 25.75 -18.10 -18.14
N LEU A 16 26.56 -18.92 -17.45
CA LEU A 16 28.03 -18.94 -17.59
C LEU A 16 28.52 -19.44 -18.96
N THR A 17 27.60 -19.64 -19.91
CA THR A 17 27.88 -20.08 -21.28
C THR A 17 28.10 -18.93 -22.25
N ASP A 18 27.67 -17.71 -21.91
CA ASP A 18 27.90 -16.51 -22.71
C ASP A 18 29.26 -15.88 -22.36
N GLY A 19 29.89 -15.21 -23.32
CA GLY A 19 31.15 -14.49 -23.08
C GLY A 19 31.01 -13.47 -21.93
N PRO A 20 32.06 -13.24 -21.12
CA PRO A 20 31.97 -12.36 -19.96
C PRO A 20 31.69 -10.90 -20.38
N ASP A 21 30.42 -10.51 -20.33
CA ASP A 21 29.93 -9.14 -20.52
C ASP A 21 29.16 -8.70 -19.27
N ILE A 22 29.90 -8.09 -18.34
CA ILE A 22 29.36 -7.59 -17.07
C ILE A 22 28.30 -6.50 -17.30
N PRO A 23 28.50 -5.50 -18.20
CA PRO A 23 27.46 -4.53 -18.53
C PRO A 23 26.13 -5.16 -18.96
N LYS A 24 26.16 -6.16 -19.84
CA LYS A 24 24.96 -6.87 -20.29
C LYS A 24 24.28 -7.62 -19.14
N ALA A 25 25.04 -8.35 -18.33
CA ALA A 25 24.49 -9.09 -17.20
C ALA A 25 23.79 -8.18 -16.18
N ILE A 26 24.35 -6.99 -15.93
CA ILE A 26 23.74 -5.98 -15.05
C ILE A 26 22.45 -5.42 -15.68
N ALA A 27 22.44 -5.14 -16.98
CA ALA A 27 21.26 -4.64 -17.67
C ALA A 27 20.11 -5.65 -17.68
N ASP A 28 20.40 -6.94 -17.91
CA ASP A 28 19.40 -8.02 -17.92
C ASP A 28 18.83 -8.25 -16.51
N LEU A 29 19.68 -8.20 -15.48
CA LEU A 29 19.24 -8.25 -14.07
C LEU A 29 18.35 -7.06 -13.71
N ALA A 30 18.78 -5.84 -14.07
CA ALA A 30 18.00 -4.63 -13.84
C ALA A 30 16.64 -4.71 -14.55
N GLY A 31 16.59 -5.17 -15.80
CA GLY A 31 15.36 -5.38 -16.55
C GLY A 31 14.43 -6.42 -15.92
N GLY A 32 14.96 -7.46 -15.27
CA GLY A 32 14.18 -8.48 -14.58
C GLY A 32 13.69 -8.09 -13.17
N VAL A 33 14.45 -7.23 -12.47
CA VAL A 33 14.20 -6.85 -11.06
C VAL A 33 13.41 -5.56 -10.94
N ILE A 34 13.79 -4.51 -11.68
CA ILE A 34 13.18 -3.17 -11.57
C ILE A 34 11.65 -3.22 -11.70
N PRO A 35 11.05 -3.92 -12.68
CA PRO A 35 9.59 -3.99 -12.81
C PRO A 35 8.87 -4.65 -11.61
N LYS A 36 9.59 -5.40 -10.78
CA LYS A 36 9.07 -6.12 -9.61
C LYS A 36 9.30 -5.37 -8.30
N LEU A 37 10.08 -4.28 -8.33
CA LEU A 37 10.25 -3.37 -7.20
C LEU A 37 9.17 -2.28 -7.24
N ALA A 38 8.85 -1.70 -6.09
CA ALA A 38 8.08 -0.47 -6.03
C ALA A 38 8.93 0.68 -6.61
N LEU A 39 8.59 1.15 -7.80
CA LEU A 39 9.36 2.17 -8.50
C LEU A 39 9.11 3.56 -7.89
N PRO A 40 10.13 4.25 -7.35
CA PRO A 40 9.95 5.57 -6.78
C PRO A 40 9.89 6.64 -7.88
N TYR A 41 8.91 7.54 -7.79
CA TYR A 41 8.77 8.72 -8.65
C TYR A 41 8.53 9.98 -7.83
N ALA A 42 9.00 11.12 -8.34
CA ALA A 42 8.77 12.41 -7.69
C ALA A 42 7.28 12.76 -7.58
N SER A 43 6.50 12.45 -8.62
CA SER A 43 5.05 12.72 -8.71
C SER A 43 4.37 11.82 -9.73
N ALA A 44 3.02 11.82 -9.74
CA ALA A 44 2.23 11.09 -10.73
C ALA A 44 2.51 11.54 -12.17
N SER A 45 2.74 12.83 -12.39
CA SER A 45 3.10 13.40 -13.70
C SER A 45 4.49 12.95 -14.15
N ALA A 46 5.48 12.93 -13.23
CA ALA A 46 6.83 12.44 -13.53
C ALA A 46 6.81 10.95 -13.91
N ARG A 47 6.00 10.13 -13.22
CA ARG A 47 5.74 8.74 -13.59
C ARG A 47 5.15 8.64 -15.00
N GLY A 48 4.12 9.42 -15.30
CA GLY A 48 3.44 9.41 -16.61
C GLY A 48 4.37 9.80 -17.77
N ALA A 49 5.34 10.68 -17.54
CA ALA A 49 6.33 11.05 -18.56
C ALA A 49 7.37 9.95 -18.83
N ILE A 50 7.70 9.12 -17.83
CA ILE A 50 8.73 8.08 -17.93
C ILE A 50 8.16 6.76 -18.47
N LEU A 51 6.96 6.38 -18.03
CA LEU A 51 6.34 5.11 -18.37
C LEU A 51 5.56 5.20 -19.69
N VAL A 52 6.31 5.33 -20.79
CA VAL A 52 5.80 5.45 -22.17
C VAL A 52 6.45 4.43 -23.11
N GLY A 53 5.81 4.16 -24.26
CA GLY A 53 6.33 3.28 -25.30
C GLY A 53 6.62 1.87 -24.78
N ASP A 54 7.84 1.37 -25.01
CA ASP A 54 8.28 0.04 -24.56
C ASP A 54 8.30 -0.12 -23.02
N ARG A 55 8.25 1.01 -22.30
CA ARG A 55 8.21 1.10 -20.84
C ARG A 55 6.80 1.43 -20.32
N ALA A 56 5.77 1.28 -21.16
CA ALA A 56 4.39 1.48 -20.77
C ALA A 56 4.04 0.66 -19.51
N PRO A 57 3.16 1.18 -18.64
CA PRO A 57 2.77 0.49 -17.42
C PRO A 57 2.10 -0.85 -17.74
N ARG A 58 2.38 -1.85 -16.91
CA ARG A 58 1.83 -3.22 -17.04
C ARG A 58 1.01 -3.55 -15.81
N ALA A 59 -0.04 -4.35 -15.97
CA ALA A 59 -0.87 -4.78 -14.86
C ALA A 59 -0.02 -5.39 -13.74
N GLY A 60 -0.28 -4.98 -12.50
CA GLY A 60 0.49 -5.37 -11.32
C GLY A 60 1.77 -4.56 -11.08
N MET A 61 2.13 -3.60 -11.94
CA MET A 61 3.25 -2.69 -11.68
C MET A 61 2.95 -1.80 -10.48
N ILE A 62 3.92 -1.66 -9.57
CA ILE A 62 3.78 -0.89 -8.32
C ILE A 62 4.71 0.31 -8.34
N THR A 63 4.22 1.47 -7.89
CA THR A 63 4.98 2.72 -7.82
C THR A 63 4.79 3.42 -6.49
N TRP A 64 5.83 4.11 -6.03
CA TRP A 64 5.78 5.00 -4.87
C TRP A 64 5.89 6.46 -5.32
N LEU A 65 4.87 7.25 -5.03
CA LEU A 65 4.84 8.69 -5.31
C LEU A 65 5.34 9.47 -4.10
N GLN A 66 6.45 10.19 -4.25
CA GLN A 66 7.14 10.85 -3.14
C GLN A 66 6.42 12.11 -2.64
N ASP A 67 5.81 12.87 -3.56
CA ASP A 67 5.06 14.09 -3.26
C ASP A 67 3.85 13.85 -2.34
N VAL A 68 3.09 12.79 -2.61
CA VAL A 68 1.89 12.41 -1.84
C VAL A 68 2.11 11.23 -0.90
N LYS A 69 3.36 10.71 -0.80
CA LYS A 69 3.76 9.57 0.04
C LYS A 69 2.82 8.37 -0.10
N ARG A 70 2.53 7.97 -1.35
CA ARG A 70 1.49 6.98 -1.66
C ARG A 70 2.01 5.86 -2.55
N LEU A 71 1.55 4.65 -2.27
CA LEU A 71 1.77 3.48 -3.12
C LEU A 71 0.62 3.35 -4.11
N ASP A 72 0.92 3.27 -5.40
CA ASP A 72 -0.06 3.04 -6.47
C ASP A 72 0.26 1.74 -7.21
N VAL A 73 -0.77 0.97 -7.59
CA VAL A 73 -0.67 -0.23 -8.44
C VAL A 73 -1.40 0.02 -9.76
N TYR A 74 -0.82 -0.40 -10.88
CA TYR A 74 -1.49 -0.35 -12.18
C TYR A 74 -2.40 -1.58 -12.36
N ASP A 75 -3.70 -1.39 -12.51
CA ASP A 75 -4.67 -2.50 -12.63
C ASP A 75 -4.78 -3.10 -14.05
N GLY A 76 -4.03 -2.54 -15.00
CA GLY A 76 -4.10 -2.86 -16.43
C GLY A 76 -4.74 -1.76 -17.27
N SER A 77 -5.44 -0.82 -16.62
CA SER A 77 -6.12 0.31 -17.25
C SER A 77 -5.72 1.66 -16.64
N GLN A 78 -5.54 1.71 -15.32
CA GLN A 78 -5.26 2.92 -14.58
C GLN A 78 -4.42 2.64 -13.33
N TRP A 79 -3.85 3.70 -12.79
CA TRP A 79 -3.16 3.66 -11.50
C TRP A 79 -4.16 3.79 -10.37
N VAL A 80 -4.20 2.79 -9.49
CA VAL A 80 -5.08 2.73 -8.33
C VAL A 80 -4.23 2.86 -7.07
N ALA A 81 -4.64 3.75 -6.16
CA ALA A 81 -3.99 3.89 -4.86
C ALA A 81 -4.18 2.62 -4.01
N VAL A 82 -3.09 2.09 -3.47
CA VAL A 82 -3.14 0.98 -2.53
C VAL A 82 -3.55 1.52 -1.16
N SER A 83 -4.72 1.09 -0.69
CA SER A 83 -5.20 1.39 0.65
C SER A 83 -4.22 0.87 1.70
N THR A 84 -3.75 1.75 2.58
CA THR A 84 -2.94 1.39 3.74
C THR A 84 -3.68 1.82 5.00
N GLY A 85 -3.67 1.01 6.05
CA GLY A 85 -4.46 1.28 7.23
C GLY A 85 -3.71 0.94 8.51
N ALA A 86 -3.84 1.79 9.53
CA ALA A 86 -3.48 1.38 10.87
C ALA A 86 -4.44 0.25 11.29
N SER A 87 -3.92 -0.97 11.40
CA SER A 87 -4.72 -2.11 11.85
C SER A 87 -5.19 -1.96 13.31
N LEU A 88 -4.48 -1.14 14.08
CA LEU A 88 -4.71 -0.92 15.50
C LEU A 88 -5.84 0.10 15.73
N TRP A 89 -6.75 -0.27 16.62
CA TRP A 89 -7.82 0.59 17.09
C TRP A 89 -7.37 1.40 18.32
N THR A 90 -7.67 2.69 18.34
CA THR A 90 -7.41 3.58 19.47
C THR A 90 -8.69 3.75 20.29
N THR A 91 -8.60 3.52 21.60
CA THR A 91 -9.70 3.76 22.54
C THR A 91 -9.92 5.24 22.76
N ILE A 92 -11.16 5.68 22.60
CA ILE A 92 -11.58 7.06 22.84
C ILE A 92 -11.81 7.23 24.34
N SER A 93 -11.07 8.13 24.99
CA SER A 93 -11.36 8.52 26.37
C SER A 93 -12.72 9.21 26.44
N LEU A 94 -13.59 8.72 27.32
CA LEU A 94 -14.92 9.29 27.53
C LEU A 94 -14.89 10.36 28.64
N ALA A 95 -15.74 11.37 28.49
CA ALA A 95 -15.98 12.34 29.55
C ALA A 95 -16.66 11.68 30.77
N SER A 96 -16.56 12.33 31.93
CA SER A 96 -17.24 11.87 33.15
C SER A 96 -18.75 11.73 32.94
N GLY A 97 -19.34 10.70 33.53
CA GLY A 97 -20.76 10.36 33.36
C GLY A 97 -21.07 9.47 32.14
N PHE A 98 -20.06 9.14 31.31
CA PHE A 98 -20.19 8.21 30.20
C PHE A 98 -19.32 6.95 30.42
N ALA A 99 -19.80 5.83 29.89
CA ALA A 99 -19.12 4.55 29.92
C ALA A 99 -19.14 3.89 28.54
N HIS A 100 -18.14 3.04 28.29
CA HIS A 100 -18.07 2.20 27.11
C HIS A 100 -19.15 1.09 27.15
N ASN A 101 -19.27 0.35 26.04
CA ASN A 101 -20.10 -0.84 25.96
C ASN A 101 -21.61 -0.55 26.07
N GLY A 102 -22.05 0.58 25.52
CA GLY A 102 -23.47 0.90 25.43
C GLY A 102 -24.24 -0.21 24.70
N ASN A 103 -25.27 -0.75 25.34
CA ASN A 103 -26.07 -1.86 24.81
C ASN A 103 -25.20 -3.06 24.35
N ASN A 104 -24.13 -3.39 25.10
CA ASN A 104 -23.22 -4.52 24.81
C ASN A 104 -22.50 -4.45 23.46
N ASN A 105 -22.26 -3.26 22.91
CA ASN A 105 -21.57 -3.09 21.61
C ASN A 105 -20.06 -2.90 21.71
N GLY A 106 -19.45 -3.06 22.89
CA GLY A 106 -18.01 -2.96 23.11
C GLY A 106 -17.47 -1.53 23.29
N THR A 107 -16.15 -1.42 23.39
CA THR A 107 -15.42 -0.17 23.64
C THR A 107 -15.49 0.77 22.44
N LEU A 108 -15.86 2.04 22.67
CA LEU A 108 -15.81 3.09 21.65
C LEU A 108 -14.36 3.32 21.23
N GLN A 109 -14.09 3.09 19.96
CA GLN A 109 -12.76 3.18 19.37
C GLN A 109 -12.82 3.83 17.99
N TYR A 110 -11.69 4.42 17.59
CA TYR A 110 -11.48 4.90 16.23
C TYR A 110 -10.21 4.30 15.64
N ARG A 111 -10.11 4.35 14.32
CA ARG A 111 -8.86 4.17 13.59
C ARG A 111 -8.87 5.03 12.34
N LEU A 112 -7.67 5.42 11.92
CA LEU A 112 -7.44 6.11 10.66
C LEU A 112 -6.99 5.08 9.62
N LEU A 113 -7.62 5.13 8.45
CA LEU A 113 -7.32 4.30 7.30
C LEU A 113 -7.16 5.20 6.10
N ASN A 114 -6.20 4.90 5.24
CA ASN A 114 -6.24 5.39 3.88
C ASN A 114 -7.01 4.36 3.04
N ILE A 115 -8.23 4.72 2.63
CA ILE A 115 -9.07 3.89 1.76
C ILE A 115 -9.06 4.55 0.39
N SER A 116 -8.48 3.86 -0.60
CA SER A 116 -8.46 4.30 -2.00
C SER A 116 -7.82 5.67 -2.21
N GLY A 117 -6.79 6.00 -1.42
CA GLY A 117 -6.08 7.27 -1.51
C GLY A 117 -6.70 8.41 -0.69
N GLU A 118 -7.81 8.17 0.00
CA GLU A 118 -8.47 9.15 0.87
C GLU A 118 -8.32 8.75 2.35
N ASP A 119 -8.00 9.74 3.18
CA ASP A 119 -7.94 9.54 4.63
C ASP A 119 -9.37 9.43 5.18
N SER A 120 -9.68 8.25 5.71
CA SER A 120 -10.96 7.88 6.26
C SER A 120 -10.85 7.57 7.75
N ILE A 121 -11.84 8.02 8.52
CA ILE A 121 -12.01 7.64 9.92
C ILE A 121 -13.08 6.55 10.04
N GLN A 122 -12.76 5.50 10.78
CA GLN A 122 -13.74 4.47 11.14
C GLN A 122 -13.97 4.47 12.64
N PHE A 123 -15.23 4.31 13.03
CA PHE A 123 -15.65 4.16 14.41
C PHE A 123 -16.20 2.76 14.65
N ARG A 124 -16.01 2.26 15.87
CA ARG A 124 -16.72 1.08 16.39
C ARG A 124 -16.98 1.23 17.87
N GLY A 125 -17.84 0.36 18.40
CA GLY A 125 -18.23 0.40 19.80
C GLY A 125 -19.38 1.36 20.05
N ALA A 126 -19.76 1.46 21.32
CA ALA A 126 -20.83 2.37 21.73
C ALA A 126 -20.55 3.01 23.08
N VAL A 127 -21.26 4.10 23.32
CA VAL A 127 -21.27 4.86 24.57
C VAL A 127 -22.63 4.72 25.22
N ALA A 128 -22.64 4.58 26.54
CA ALA A 128 -23.82 4.74 27.37
C ALA A 128 -23.54 5.76 28.49
N ARG A 129 -24.60 6.24 29.14
CA ARG A 129 -24.43 6.91 30.43
C ARG A 129 -23.97 5.91 31.47
N ALA A 130 -23.02 6.32 32.31
CA ALA A 130 -22.55 5.52 33.44
C ALA A 130 -23.65 5.33 34.50
N SER A 131 -24.55 6.31 34.63
CA SER A 131 -25.72 6.25 35.50
C SER A 131 -26.87 7.07 34.92
N TRP A 132 -28.10 6.61 35.14
CA TRP A 132 -29.30 7.39 34.87
C TRP A 132 -29.50 8.44 35.96
N PRO A 133 -30.06 9.61 35.64
CA PRO A 133 -30.42 10.58 36.66
C PRO A 133 -31.60 10.01 37.44
N THR A 134 -31.52 10.07 38.77
CA THR A 134 -32.59 9.59 39.66
C THR A 134 -33.76 10.55 39.77
N THR A 135 -33.68 11.70 39.10
CA THR A 135 -34.73 12.73 39.04
C THR A 135 -34.82 13.31 37.62
N PRO A 136 -36.03 13.56 37.09
CA PRO A 136 -36.24 14.21 35.80
C PRO A 136 -35.62 15.61 35.69
#